data_AF-A0A536RC37-F1
#
_entry.id   AF-A0A536RC37-F1
#
_cell.length_a   1.000
_cell.length_b   1.000
_cell.length_c   1.000
_cell.angle_alpha   90.00
_cell.angle_beta   90.00
_cell.angle_gamma   90.00
#
_symmetry.space_group_name_H-M   'P 1'
#
loop_
_entity.id
_entity.type
_entity.pdbx_description
1 polymer ?
#
loop_
_entity_poly.entity_id
_entity_poly.type
_entity_poly.pdbx_seq_one_letter_code
_entity_poly.pdbx_strand_id
1 'polypeptide(L)'
;MRSAQHPHSQFRTAATELDIEIAPGAAADVTLPVRFIEAPGVVVENPFLIVRLHETGEWRALARVRVTAGARGEPMAGESVVVTTQKVGTA
;
A
#
# COMPACT_ATOMS: atom_id res chain seq x y z
N MET A 1 11.42 -17.52 -16.37
CA MET A 1 10.53 -18.28 -15.45
C MET A 1 9.37 -17.37 -15.08
N ARG A 2 8.11 -17.83 -15.19
CA ARG A 2 6.92 -17.04 -14.83
C ARG A 2 6.31 -17.68 -13.58
N SER A 3 6.04 -16.88 -12.55
CA SER A 3 5.37 -17.33 -11.33
C SER A 3 4.19 -16.41 -11.04
N ALA A 4 3.15 -16.95 -10.40
CA ALA A 4 1.99 -16.21 -9.96
C ALA A 4 1.78 -16.54 -8.47
N GLN A 5 1.65 -15.51 -7.64
CA GLN A 5 1.37 -15.65 -6.22
C GLN A 5 0.06 -14.92 -5.91
N HIS A 6 -0.79 -15.56 -5.11
CA HIS A 6 -1.97 -14.92 -4.55
C HIS A 6 -1.57 -13.86 -3.52
N PRO A 7 -2.37 -12.80 -3.31
CA PRO A 7 -2.11 -11.82 -2.26
C PRO A 7 -1.95 -12.52 -0.92
N HIS A 8 -0.84 -12.25 -0.23
CA HIS A 8 -0.63 -12.75 1.11
C HIS A 8 -1.65 -12.08 2.04
N SER A 9 -2.56 -12.85 2.63
CA SER A 9 -3.65 -12.37 3.52
C SER A 9 -3.15 -11.75 4.83
N GLN A 10 -1.83 -11.63 5.01
CA GLN A 10 -1.20 -11.07 6.21
C GLN A 10 -1.21 -9.54 6.26
N PHE A 11 -1.52 -8.84 5.16
CA PHE A 11 -1.66 -7.38 5.12
C PHE A 11 -3.10 -6.89 5.36
N ARG A 12 -3.89 -7.65 6.13
CA ARG A 12 -5.26 -7.25 6.45
C ARG A 12 -5.26 -6.34 7.68
N THR A 13 -5.33 -5.04 7.45
CA THR A 13 -5.55 -4.03 8.50
C THR A 13 -7.00 -3.53 8.42
N ALA A 14 -7.58 -3.15 9.57
CA ALA A 14 -8.87 -2.46 9.57
C ALA A 14 -8.77 -1.16 8.78
N ALA A 15 -9.85 -0.78 8.09
CA ALA A 15 -9.90 0.54 7.46
C ALA A 15 -9.68 1.62 8.53
N THR A 16 -8.75 2.53 8.27
CA THR A 16 -8.48 3.68 9.13
C THR A 16 -9.00 4.91 8.42
N GLU A 17 -9.90 5.65 9.05
CA GLU A 17 -10.35 6.94 8.53
C GLU A 17 -9.21 7.96 8.67
N LEU A 18 -8.95 8.70 7.60
CA LEU A 18 -7.95 9.75 7.54
C LEU A 18 -8.68 11.06 7.27
N ASP A 19 -8.79 11.91 8.29
CA ASP A 19 -9.36 13.25 8.16
C ASP A 19 -8.24 14.24 7.81
N ILE A 20 -7.78 14.18 6.56
CA ILE A 20 -6.63 14.94 6.06
C ILE A 20 -7.04 15.64 4.76
N GLU A 21 -6.95 16.97 4.76
CA GLU A 21 -7.09 17.79 3.57
C GLU A 21 -5.70 18.10 2.99
N ILE A 22 -5.52 17.89 1.69
CA ILE A 22 -4.25 18.13 0.98
C ILE A 22 -4.49 19.20 -0.07
N ALA A 23 -3.93 20.39 0.13
CA ALA A 23 -4.03 21.48 -0.82
C ALA A 23 -3.31 21.17 -2.15
N PRO A 24 -3.64 21.86 -3.26
CA PRO A 24 -2.95 21.67 -4.54
C PRO A 24 -1.43 21.86 -4.41
N GLY A 25 -0.67 20.84 -4.82
CA GLY A 25 0.80 20.84 -4.74
C GLY A 25 1.38 20.58 -3.34
N ALA A 26 0.53 20.42 -2.32
CA ALA A 26 0.96 20.03 -0.99
C ALA A 26 1.13 18.51 -0.87
N ALA A 27 1.79 18.09 0.20
CA ALA A 27 1.94 16.69 0.59
C ALA A 27 1.55 16.52 2.06
N ALA A 28 1.12 15.31 2.40
CA ALA A 28 0.84 14.92 3.78
C ALA A 28 1.43 13.54 4.04
N ASP A 29 1.96 13.35 5.25
CA ASP A 29 2.47 12.07 5.72
C ASP A 29 1.42 11.36 6.56
N VAL A 30 1.26 10.05 6.34
CA VAL A 30 0.35 9.20 7.09
C VAL A 30 1.10 8.00 7.65
N THR A 31 0.85 7.68 8.92
CA THR A 31 1.42 6.49 9.57
C THR A 31 0.30 5.49 9.84
N LEU A 32 0.36 4.35 9.16
CA LEU A 32 -0.60 3.26 9.32
C LEU A 32 0.12 2.04 9.91
N PRO A 33 -0.24 1.58 11.13
CA PRO A 33 0.37 0.41 11.71
C PRO A 33 -0.03 -0.84 10.91
N VAL A 34 0.97 -1.64 10.53
CA VAL A 34 0.79 -2.92 9.84
C VAL A 34 1.47 -4.03 10.62
N ARG A 35 0.83 -5.19 10.71
CA ARG A 35 1.46 -6.40 11.22
C ARG A 35 2.27 -7.04 10.09
N PHE A 36 3.57 -7.19 10.30
CA PHE A 36 4.49 -7.82 9.34
C PHE A 36 5.23 -8.95 10.06
N ILE A 37 5.11 -10.18 9.55
CA ILE A 37 5.77 -11.36 10.10
C ILE A 37 6.24 -12.21 8.93
N GLU A 38 7.52 -12.07 8.60
CA GLU A 38 8.14 -12.82 7.52
C GLU A 38 9.55 -13.25 7.95
N ALA A 39 10.03 -14.35 7.36
CA ALA A 39 11.41 -14.78 7.59
C ALA A 39 12.41 -13.80 6.94
N PRO A 40 13.59 -13.57 7.53
CA PRO A 40 14.63 -12.74 6.93
C PRO A 40 14.91 -13.12 5.47
N GLY A 41 15.02 -12.10 4.60
CA GLY A 41 15.27 -12.26 3.17
C GLY A 41 14.03 -12.55 2.31
N VAL A 42 12.85 -12.79 2.91
CA VAL A 42 11.59 -12.94 2.16
C VAL A 42 11.26 -11.62 1.45
N VAL A 43 10.93 -11.73 0.16
CA VAL A 43 10.44 -10.62 -0.65
C VAL A 43 8.93 -10.75 -0.79
N VAL A 44 8.21 -9.71 -0.38
CA VAL A 44 6.77 -9.57 -0.56
C VAL A 44 6.53 -8.55 -1.68
N GLU A 45 5.97 -9.01 -2.80
CA GLU A 45 5.71 -8.18 -4.00
C GLU A 45 4.25 -7.71 -4.12
N ASN A 46 3.38 -8.18 -3.22
CA ASN A 46 1.97 -7.79 -3.20
C ASN A 46 1.48 -7.12 -1.90
N PRO A 47 2.29 -6.36 -1.13
CA PRO A 47 1.73 -5.43 -0.18
C PRO A 47 1.16 -4.24 -0.95
N PHE A 48 -0.10 -3.92 -0.68
CA PHE A 48 -0.78 -2.80 -1.30
C PHE A 48 -1.49 -1.92 -0.27
N LEU A 49 -1.47 -0.61 -0.52
CA LEU A 49 -2.25 0.39 0.20
C LEU A 49 -3.32 0.92 -0.76
N ILE A 50 -4.58 0.93 -0.31
CA ILE A 50 -5.68 1.57 -1.01
C ILE A 50 -6.00 2.86 -0.27
N VAL A 51 -5.84 4.00 -0.93
CA VAL A 51 -6.29 5.31 -0.45
C VAL A 51 -7.56 5.68 -1.18
N ARG A 52 -8.62 5.97 -0.44
CA ARG A 52 -9.87 6.51 -0.99
C ARG A 52 -9.77 8.03 -0.95
N LEU A 53 -9.99 8.66 -2.10
CA LEU A 53 -9.97 10.11 -2.25
C LEU A 53 -11.39 10.54 -2.62
N HIS A 54 -11.89 11.58 -1.95
CA HIS A 54 -13.30 12.01 -2.07
C HIS A 54 -13.46 13.38 -2.77
N GLU A 55 -12.37 13.97 -3.27
CA GLU A 55 -12.42 15.28 -3.91
C GLU A 55 -13.13 15.20 -5.28
N THR A 56 -14.22 15.95 -5.44
CA THR A 56 -15.06 16.03 -6.66
C THR A 56 -15.61 14.69 -7.19
N GLY A 57 -15.60 13.64 -6.36
CA GLY A 57 -16.03 12.30 -6.70
C GLY A 57 -15.25 11.24 -5.90
N GLU A 58 -15.65 9.98 -6.03
CA GLU A 58 -14.91 8.89 -5.41
C GLU A 58 -13.78 8.41 -6.32
N TRP A 59 -12.56 8.41 -5.80
CA TRP A 59 -11.37 7.86 -6.44
C TRP A 59 -10.68 6.87 -5.52
N ARG A 60 -9.92 5.94 -6.11
CA ARG A 60 -9.05 5.01 -5.42
C ARG A 60 -7.64 5.13 -5.98
N ALA A 61 -6.68 5.40 -5.11
CA ALA A 61 -5.26 5.20 -5.40
C ALA A 61 -4.83 3.86 -4.82
N LEU A 62 -4.24 2.99 -5.65
CA LEU A 62 -3.63 1.74 -5.26
C LEU A 62 -2.11 1.90 -5.35
N ALA A 63 -1.45 1.94 -4.20
CA ALA A 63 0.00 1.92 -4.12
C ALA A 63 0.47 0.48 -3.85
N ARG A 64 1.28 -0.08 -4.75
CA ARG A 64 1.93 -1.37 -4.61
C ARG A 64 3.39 -1.14 -4.28
N VAL A 65 3.84 -1.67 -3.16
CA VAL A 65 5.21 -1.54 -2.69
C VAL A 65 5.87 -2.91 -2.80
N ARG A 66 7.18 -2.97 -3.00
CA ARG A 66 7.94 -4.20 -2.76
C ARG A 66 8.56 -4.11 -1.37
N VAL A 67 8.33 -5.08 -0.51
CA VAL A 67 8.90 -5.09 0.85
C VAL A 67 9.79 -6.32 1.01
N THR A 68 11.00 -6.12 1.51
CA THR A 68 11.92 -7.20 1.87
C THR A 68 11.98 -7.31 3.39
N ALA A 69 11.87 -8.52 3.93
CA ALA A 69 12.15 -8.76 5.34
C ALA A 69 13.65 -8.62 5.60
N GLY A 70 14.04 -7.67 6.44
CA GLY A 70 15.42 -7.43 6.84
C GLY A 70 16.01 -8.56 7.69
N ALA A 71 17.25 -8.37 8.14
CA ALA A 71 17.99 -9.38 8.89
C ALA A 71 17.32 -9.79 10.22
N ARG A 72 16.47 -8.93 10.78
CA ARG A 72 15.69 -9.18 12.00
C ARG A 72 14.21 -9.41 11.72
N GLY A 73 13.82 -9.60 10.45
CA GLY A 73 12.43 -9.75 10.03
C GLY A 73 11.65 -8.43 9.98
N GLU A 74 12.32 -7.28 10.09
CA GLU A 74 11.74 -5.96 9.94
C GLU A 74 11.34 -5.69 8.48
N PRO A 75 10.23 -5.00 8.20
CA PRO A 75 9.88 -4.64 6.84
C PRO A 75 10.82 -3.55 6.31
N MET A 76 11.50 -3.81 5.21
CA MET A 76 12.30 -2.83 4.47
C MET A 76 11.59 -2.50 3.15
N ALA A 77 11.13 -1.26 3.01
CA ALA A 77 10.53 -0.80 1.76
C ALA A 77 11.59 -0.77 0.65
N GLY A 78 11.27 -1.37 -0.48
CA GLY A 78 12.06 -1.26 -1.71
C GLY A 78 11.79 0.08 -2.41
N GLU A 79 12.68 0.45 -3.33
CA GLU A 79 12.60 1.72 -4.08
C GLU A 79 11.48 1.74 -5.12
N SER A 80 10.91 0.59 -5.46
CA SER A 80 9.84 0.48 -6.45
C SER A 80 8.47 0.56 -5.79
N VAL A 81 7.81 1.70 -6.00
CA VAL A 81 6.38 1.90 -5.72
C VAL A 81 5.65 2.13 -7.03
N VAL A 82 4.63 1.33 -7.30
CA VAL A 82 3.72 1.55 -8.43
C VAL A 82 2.41 2.10 -7.88
N VAL A 83 2.03 3.30 -8.31
CA VAL A 83 0.76 3.93 -7.93
C VAL A 83 -0.17 3.94 -9.14
N THR A 84 -1.38 3.43 -8.98
CA THR A 84 -2.45 3.57 -9.98
C THR A 84 -3.64 4.28 -9.37
N THR A 85 -4.27 5.18 -10.13
CA THR A 85 -5.47 5.89 -9.72
C THR A 85 -6.65 5.48 -10.58
N GLN A 86 -7.80 5.24 -9.95
CA GLN A 86 -9.02 4.80 -10.61
C GLN A 86 -10.20 5.62 -10.09
N LYS A 87 -11.01 6.17 -10.99
CA LYS A 87 -12.29 6.76 -10.62
C LYS A 87 -13.27 5.65 -10.28
N VAL A 88 -13.94 5.76 -9.15
CA VAL A 88 -14.98 4.81 -8.74
C VAL A 88 -16.28 5.16 -9.48
N GLY A 89 -16.91 4.16 -10.09
CA GLY A 89 -18.22 4.33 -10.74
C GLY A 89 -18.23 4.40 -12.28
N THR A 90 -17.08 4.25 -12.95
CA THR A 90 -17.04 4.02 -14.40
C THR A 90 -16.50 2.63 -14.68
N ALA A 91 -17.40 1.73 -15.07
CA ALA A 91 -17.09 0.47 -15.74
C ALA A 91 -16.79 0.71 -17.21
#